data_AF-A0ABD7S3T4-F1
#
_entry.id   AF-A0ABD7S3T4-F1
#
_cell.length_a   1.000
_cell.length_b   1.000
_cell.length_c   1.000
_cell.angle_alpha   90.00
_cell.angle_beta   90.00
_cell.angle_gamma   90.00
#
_symmetry.space_group_name_H-M   'P 1'
#
loop_
_entity.id
_entity.type
_entity.pdbx_description
1 polymer ?
#
loop_
_entity_poly.entity_id
_entity_poly.type
_entity_poly.pdbx_seq_one_letter_code
_entity_poly.pdbx_strand_id
1 'polypeptide(L)'
;MLPLVIATAALKSALFPVVHHLGSNDAVAWKGGSFSKVYFANVAGCTLGPLIVTLWLMDVMAMEQLFVGVATVTAVAGMWLAGLRLLAVPAVVVAIAALVLQPALPALASRIVMATGGAQADWLLERKEGIIHTIADPQGDIVFGGNVYDGRINVDLRSNSNKIDRVYAAMAAVPNPKRVLVIGLSGGSWTRVIASFPTVECVDVVEINPGYLELIAGHPQVAPILHDPRVHIHIDDGRRWLRAQEGARYDSIVVNSTFYWRSGTTMLLSQEFFRLVGAHLSDSGVALVNATGSPEVLKTAASEFPQAYLFGNSVIMSRRDFRDTLRAGGEAIYATRMYGRPVFDPANTSDAAAVGKVTSADLVGVDVVEERAGRPVEVNTDLRMLTEYKYGASSR
;
A
#
# COMPACT_ATOMS: atom_id res chain seq x y z
N MET A 1 -0.50 -3.18 23.83
CA MET A 1 -1.85 -2.81 23.39
C MET A 1 -2.97 -3.33 24.28
N LEU A 2 -3.19 -4.65 24.40
CA LEU A 2 -4.31 -5.19 25.20
C LEU A 2 -4.40 -4.64 26.64
N PRO A 3 -3.30 -4.49 27.42
CA PRO A 3 -3.39 -3.89 28.75
C PRO A 3 -3.86 -2.43 28.76
N LEU A 4 -3.47 -1.63 27.75
CA LEU A 4 -3.91 -0.23 27.61
C LEU A 4 -5.39 -0.15 27.24
N VAL A 5 -5.86 -1.05 26.38
CA VAL A 5 -7.28 -1.19 26.03
C VAL A 5 -8.10 -1.55 27.28
N ILE A 6 -7.64 -2.53 28.06
CA ILE A 6 -8.32 -2.93 29.30
C ILE A 6 -8.35 -1.79 30.31
N ALA A 7 -7.22 -1.10 30.52
CA ALA A 7 -7.13 0.01 31.46
C ALA A 7 -8.03 1.18 31.06
N THR A 8 -8.02 1.59 29.79
CA THR A 8 -8.91 2.65 29.29
C THR A 8 -10.38 2.28 29.38
N ALA A 9 -10.74 1.03 29.06
CA ALA A 9 -12.10 0.54 29.20
C ALA A 9 -12.56 0.51 30.67
N ALA A 10 -11.70 0.05 31.58
CA ALA A 10 -12.00 0.00 33.01
C ALA A 10 -12.17 1.41 33.62
N LEU A 11 -11.32 2.37 33.23
CA LEU A 11 -11.47 3.77 33.66
C LEU A 11 -12.80 4.36 33.18
N LYS A 12 -13.18 4.10 31.92
CA LYS A 12 -14.46 4.56 31.36
C LYS A 12 -15.67 3.90 32.06
N SER A 13 -15.59 2.61 32.35
CA SER A 13 -16.69 1.89 33.02
C SER A 13 -16.89 2.37 34.46
N ALA A 14 -15.83 2.78 35.16
CA ALA A 14 -15.90 3.35 36.50
C ALA A 14 -16.43 4.80 36.50
N LEU A 15 -16.06 5.61 35.50
CA LEU A 15 -16.47 7.02 35.43
C LEU A 15 -17.97 7.20 35.15
N PHE A 16 -18.54 6.35 34.28
CA PHE A 16 -19.89 6.54 33.79
C PHE A 16 -20.96 6.51 34.91
N PRO A 17 -20.96 5.53 35.86
CA PRO A 17 -21.87 5.54 37.00
C PRO A 17 -21.71 6.77 37.91
N VAL A 18 -20.49 7.26 38.10
CA VAL A 18 -20.20 8.45 38.92
C VAL A 18 -20.77 9.71 38.27
N VAL A 19 -20.51 9.91 36.97
CA VAL A 19 -21.07 11.03 36.20
C VAL A 19 -22.59 10.96 36.17
N HIS A 20 -23.14 9.76 35.99
CA HIS A 20 -24.58 9.54 36.00
C HIS A 20 -25.19 9.91 37.35
N HIS A 21 -24.59 9.46 38.47
CA HIS A 21 -25.05 9.79 39.81
C HIS A 21 -25.00 11.31 40.06
N LEU A 22 -23.86 11.96 39.80
CA LEU A 22 -23.68 13.42 39.96
C LEU A 22 -24.60 14.25 39.06
N GLY A 23 -24.82 13.81 37.82
CA GLY A 23 -25.71 14.47 36.87
C GLY A 23 -27.19 14.26 37.15
N SER A 24 -27.55 13.35 38.07
CA SER A 24 -28.93 12.98 38.40
C SER A 24 -29.44 13.55 39.74
N ASN A 25 -28.67 14.44 40.37
CA ASN A 25 -28.84 14.85 41.77
C ASN A 25 -30.26 15.30 42.17
N ASP A 26 -30.65 14.93 43.40
CA ASP A 26 -32.02 14.68 43.90
C ASP A 26 -32.93 15.89 44.22
N ALA A 27 -32.63 17.10 43.74
CA ALA A 27 -33.45 18.28 44.01
C ALA A 27 -34.60 18.43 42.98
N VAL A 28 -35.75 17.83 43.31
CA VAL A 28 -37.15 18.19 42.99
C VAL A 28 -37.44 18.87 41.63
N ALA A 29 -38.24 18.17 40.81
CA ALA A 29 -39.05 18.60 39.64
C ALA A 29 -38.53 18.35 38.19
N TRP A 30 -37.23 18.13 37.93
CA TRP A 30 -36.71 18.00 36.54
C TRP A 30 -35.82 16.75 36.28
N LYS A 31 -36.14 15.59 36.87
CA LYS A 31 -35.32 14.35 36.76
C LYS A 31 -35.07 13.88 35.31
N GLY A 32 -36.05 14.02 34.40
CA GLY A 32 -35.89 13.59 33.00
C GLY A 32 -34.93 14.45 32.18
N GLY A 33 -34.85 15.76 32.46
CA GLY A 33 -34.02 16.71 31.71
C GLY A 33 -32.53 16.54 31.98
N SER A 34 -32.14 16.28 33.23
CA SER A 34 -30.71 16.06 33.56
C SER A 34 -30.24 14.67 33.14
N PHE A 35 -31.10 13.65 33.29
CA PHE A 35 -30.84 12.29 32.78
C PHE A 35 -30.62 12.29 31.27
N SER A 36 -31.51 12.92 30.51
CA SER A 36 -31.39 13.02 29.05
C SER A 36 -30.13 13.76 28.61
N LYS A 37 -29.68 14.80 29.33
CA LYS A 37 -28.42 15.50 29.02
C LYS A 37 -27.19 14.61 29.16
N VAL A 38 -27.10 13.80 30.23
CA VAL A 38 -25.96 12.88 30.43
C VAL A 38 -25.94 11.80 29.36
N TYR A 39 -27.10 11.21 29.05
CA TYR A 39 -27.20 10.21 27.98
C TYR A 39 -26.92 10.80 26.61
N PHE A 40 -27.43 12.00 26.32
CA PHE A 40 -27.16 12.71 25.08
C PHE A 40 -25.66 12.98 24.91
N ALA A 41 -24.98 13.46 25.95
CA ALA A 41 -23.54 13.68 25.92
C ALA A 41 -22.75 12.38 25.71
N ASN A 42 -23.19 11.27 26.32
CA ASN A 42 -22.56 9.96 26.11
C ASN A 42 -22.73 9.47 24.66
N VAL A 43 -23.95 9.56 24.10
CA VAL A 43 -24.22 9.18 22.71
C VAL A 43 -23.40 10.05 21.76
N ALA A 44 -23.44 11.38 21.93
CA ALA A 44 -22.66 12.32 21.13
C ALA A 44 -21.16 12.00 21.21
N GLY A 45 -20.63 11.73 22.40
CA GLY A 45 -19.23 11.34 22.60
C GLY A 45 -18.87 10.00 21.95
N CYS A 46 -19.72 8.98 22.07
CA CYS A 46 -19.53 7.67 21.45
C CYS A 46 -19.64 7.71 19.92
N THR A 47 -20.39 8.66 19.36
CA THR A 47 -20.49 8.86 17.92
C THR A 47 -19.35 9.71 17.38
N LEU A 48 -19.06 10.86 18.01
CA LEU A 48 -18.03 11.80 17.56
C LEU A 48 -16.61 11.31 17.87
N GLY A 49 -16.42 10.59 18.98
CA GLY A 49 -15.12 10.10 19.43
C GLY A 49 -14.42 9.24 18.37
N PRO A 50 -15.04 8.14 17.89
CA PRO A 50 -14.48 7.34 16.81
C PRO A 50 -14.19 8.17 15.57
N LEU A 51 -15.09 9.08 15.15
CA LEU A 51 -14.87 9.92 13.97
C LEU A 51 -13.64 10.83 14.11
N ILE A 52 -13.50 11.53 15.25
CA ILE A 52 -12.35 12.40 15.51
C ILE A 52 -11.07 11.59 15.58
N VAL A 53 -11.11 10.42 16.22
CA VAL A 53 -9.95 9.54 16.34
C VAL A 53 -9.53 9.00 14.98
N THR A 54 -10.45 8.42 14.21
CA THR A 54 -10.11 7.74 12.96
C THR A 54 -9.89 8.69 11.79
N LEU A 55 -10.58 9.82 11.71
CA LEU A 55 -10.46 10.75 10.59
C LEU A 55 -9.37 11.80 10.77
N TRP A 56 -8.97 12.10 12.02
CA TRP A 56 -8.03 13.19 12.29
C TRP A 56 -6.88 12.79 13.22
N LEU A 57 -7.15 12.26 14.42
CA LEU A 57 -6.07 12.03 15.38
C LEU A 57 -5.09 10.94 14.91
N MET A 58 -5.57 9.89 14.23
CA MET A 58 -4.72 8.85 13.63
C MET A 58 -3.86 9.33 12.45
N ASP A 59 -4.06 10.56 11.96
CA ASP A 59 -3.18 11.19 10.97
C ASP A 59 -1.96 11.87 11.62
N VAL A 60 -1.98 12.07 12.93
CA VAL A 60 -0.92 12.82 13.63
C VAL A 60 -0.38 12.11 14.88
N MET A 61 -1.09 11.09 15.35
CA MET A 61 -0.72 10.32 16.55
C MET A 61 -0.75 8.83 16.27
N ALA A 62 0.26 8.12 16.80
CA ALA A 62 0.29 6.66 16.81
C ALA A 62 -0.81 6.09 17.72
N MET A 63 -1.15 4.81 17.53
CA MET A 63 -2.26 4.20 18.26
C MET A 63 -2.01 4.18 19.77
N GLU A 64 -0.78 3.97 20.20
CA GLU A 64 -0.37 4.01 21.60
C GLU A 64 -0.58 5.39 22.23
N GLN A 65 -0.19 6.45 21.52
CA GLN A 65 -0.36 7.83 21.98
C GLN A 65 -1.84 8.15 22.16
N LEU A 66 -2.70 7.64 21.29
CA LEU A 66 -4.15 7.77 21.41
C LEU A 66 -4.68 7.06 22.66
N PHE A 67 -4.26 5.83 22.93
CA PHE A 67 -4.69 5.12 24.13
C PHE A 67 -4.22 5.80 25.41
N VAL A 68 -2.96 6.27 25.47
CA VAL A 68 -2.43 7.02 26.60
C VAL A 68 -3.18 8.34 26.76
N GLY A 69 -3.40 9.09 25.67
CA GLY A 69 -4.15 10.34 25.68
C GLY A 69 -5.58 10.16 26.21
N VAL A 70 -6.30 9.15 25.71
CA VAL A 70 -7.66 8.83 26.17
C VAL A 70 -7.66 8.39 27.64
N ALA A 71 -6.69 7.57 28.06
CA ALA A 71 -6.56 7.16 29.47
C ALA A 71 -6.37 8.38 30.38
N THR A 72 -5.46 9.27 30.00
CA THR A 72 -5.18 10.51 30.73
C THR A 72 -6.42 11.38 30.84
N VAL A 73 -7.07 11.69 29.71
CA VAL A 73 -8.24 12.59 29.71
C VAL A 73 -9.32 12.03 30.63
N THR A 74 -9.53 10.71 30.58
CA THR A 74 -10.48 10.01 31.45
C THR A 74 -10.06 10.08 32.93
N ALA A 75 -8.78 9.86 33.24
CA ALA A 75 -8.27 9.93 34.61
C ALA A 75 -8.36 11.34 35.20
N VAL A 76 -7.97 12.36 34.44
CA VAL A 76 -8.04 13.78 34.84
C VAL A 76 -9.49 14.20 35.09
N ALA A 77 -10.41 13.82 34.20
CA ALA A 77 -11.83 14.04 34.42
C ALA A 77 -12.34 13.36 35.70
N GLY A 78 -11.92 12.12 35.96
CA GLY A 78 -12.23 11.39 37.19
C GLY A 78 -11.73 12.09 38.45
N MET A 79 -10.46 12.50 38.48
CA MET A 79 -9.87 13.23 39.61
C MET A 79 -10.57 14.58 39.85
N TRP A 80 -10.93 15.28 38.78
CA TRP A 80 -11.64 16.55 38.88
C TRP A 80 -13.04 16.37 39.50
N LEU A 81 -13.77 15.34 39.08
CA LEU A 81 -15.07 14.98 39.65
C LEU A 81 -14.98 14.49 41.10
N ALA A 82 -13.89 13.80 41.46
CA ALA A 82 -13.63 13.32 42.83
C ALA A 82 -13.16 14.43 43.80
N GLY A 83 -13.03 15.69 43.34
CA GLY A 83 -12.56 16.81 44.17
C GLY A 83 -11.03 16.84 44.39
N LEU A 84 -10.28 15.93 43.75
CA LEU A 84 -8.82 15.81 43.83
C LEU A 84 -8.11 16.79 42.89
N ARG A 85 -8.55 18.05 42.86
CA ARG A 85 -8.14 19.06 41.86
C ARG A 85 -6.65 19.36 41.86
N LEU A 86 -5.98 19.26 43.02
CA LEU A 86 -4.55 19.47 43.15
C LEU A 86 -3.70 18.33 42.53
N LEU A 87 -4.28 17.14 42.35
CA LEU A 87 -3.63 16.01 41.68
C LEU A 87 -3.84 16.03 40.15
N ALA A 88 -4.78 16.85 39.66
CA ALA A 88 -5.05 16.97 38.22
C ALA A 88 -3.87 17.61 37.46
N VAL A 89 -3.21 18.62 38.05
CA VAL A 89 -2.05 19.30 37.43
C VAL A 89 -0.86 18.34 37.23
N PRO A 90 -0.36 17.61 38.25
CA PRO A 90 0.71 16.64 38.04
C PRO A 90 0.29 15.50 37.13
N ALA A 91 -0.98 15.08 37.13
CA ALA A 91 -1.45 14.06 36.19
C ALA A 91 -1.44 14.52 34.73
N VAL A 92 -1.85 15.77 34.45
CA VAL A 92 -1.73 16.36 33.11
C VAL A 92 -0.27 16.50 32.70
N VAL A 93 0.62 16.92 33.61
CA VAL A 93 2.06 17.01 33.34
C VAL A 93 2.66 15.64 33.05
N VAL A 94 2.36 14.61 33.85
CA VAL A 94 2.80 13.22 33.63
C VAL A 94 2.28 12.70 32.31
N ALA A 95 1.07 13.08 31.91
CA ALA A 95 0.51 12.64 30.64
C ALA A 95 1.09 13.34 29.42
N ILE A 96 1.31 14.65 29.49
CA ILE A 96 2.02 15.39 28.44
C ILE A 96 3.44 14.85 28.34
N ALA A 97 4.10 14.62 29.48
CA ALA A 97 5.39 13.96 29.55
C ALA A 97 5.33 12.55 28.93
N ALA A 98 4.33 11.73 29.23
CA ALA A 98 4.16 10.41 28.61
C ALA A 98 3.88 10.47 27.10
N LEU A 99 3.21 11.52 26.62
CA LEU A 99 2.91 11.75 25.20
C LEU A 99 4.14 12.22 24.42
N VAL A 100 4.96 13.10 25.03
CA VAL A 100 6.14 13.74 24.43
C VAL A 100 7.41 12.89 24.59
N LEU A 101 7.58 12.23 25.74
CA LEU A 101 8.74 11.38 26.08
C LEU A 101 8.54 9.92 25.71
N GLN A 102 7.45 9.54 25.04
CA GLN A 102 7.36 8.22 24.43
C GLN A 102 8.22 8.19 23.16
N PRO A 103 9.42 7.57 23.15
CA PRO A 103 9.80 6.87 21.94
C PRO A 103 8.67 5.87 21.66
N ALA A 104 8.26 5.74 20.39
CA ALA A 104 7.22 4.82 19.94
C ALA A 104 7.28 3.53 20.79
N LEU A 105 6.21 3.25 21.56
CA LEU A 105 6.26 2.19 22.56
C LEU A 105 6.82 0.91 21.90
N PRO A 106 7.75 0.19 22.56
CA PRO A 106 8.39 -0.99 22.00
C PRO A 106 7.42 -2.14 21.68
N ALA A 107 6.12 -2.01 21.97
CA ALA A 107 5.10 -3.01 21.67
C ALA A 107 4.85 -3.19 20.16
N LEU A 108 4.81 -2.11 19.36
CA LEU A 108 4.64 -2.24 17.91
C LEU A 108 5.93 -2.73 17.25
N ALA A 109 7.06 -2.11 17.62
CA ALA A 109 8.39 -2.53 17.15
C ALA A 109 8.70 -3.99 17.51
N SER A 110 8.38 -4.45 18.72
CA SER A 110 8.56 -5.86 19.12
C SER A 110 7.62 -6.82 18.40
N ARG A 111 6.41 -6.40 18.05
CA ARG A 111 5.50 -7.21 17.21
C ARG A 111 5.98 -7.29 15.77
N ILE A 112 6.55 -6.20 15.23
CA ILE A 112 7.22 -6.22 13.94
C ILE A 112 8.38 -7.19 14.00
N VAL A 113 9.28 -7.08 14.99
CA VAL A 113 10.38 -8.01 15.24
C VAL A 113 9.90 -9.47 15.32
N MET A 114 8.80 -9.76 16.01
CA MET A 114 8.25 -11.13 16.05
C MET A 114 7.72 -11.59 14.69
N ALA A 115 7.03 -10.72 13.95
CA ALA A 115 6.47 -11.03 12.64
C ALA A 115 7.54 -11.18 11.55
N THR A 116 8.68 -10.51 11.70
CA THR A 116 9.79 -10.48 10.75
C THR A 116 10.92 -11.45 11.13
N GLY A 117 10.68 -12.37 12.08
CA GLY A 117 11.67 -13.39 12.46
C GLY A 117 12.87 -12.85 13.22
N GLY A 118 12.72 -11.72 13.92
CA GLY A 118 13.74 -11.10 14.75
C GLY A 118 14.35 -9.82 14.17
N ALA A 119 13.98 -9.43 12.95
CA ALA A 119 14.53 -8.24 12.31
C ALA A 119 13.89 -6.95 12.83
N GLN A 120 14.73 -5.99 13.22
CA GLN A 120 14.28 -4.68 13.70
C GLN A 120 13.95 -3.77 12.51
N ALA A 121 12.86 -3.01 12.61
CA ALA A 121 12.54 -2.00 11.62
C ALA A 121 13.43 -0.75 11.79
N ASP A 122 14.00 -0.27 10.69
CA ASP A 122 14.81 0.96 10.66
C ASP A 122 13.95 2.21 10.52
N TRP A 123 12.82 2.07 9.82
CA TRP A 123 11.82 3.11 9.68
C TRP A 123 10.43 2.51 9.85
N LEU A 124 9.54 3.24 10.53
CA LEU A 124 8.19 2.80 10.86
C LEU A 124 7.24 4.00 10.82
N LEU A 125 6.14 3.84 10.09
CA LEU A 125 5.04 4.78 10.03
C LEU A 125 3.73 4.04 10.31
N GLU A 126 2.97 4.52 11.29
CA GLU A 126 1.62 4.05 11.60
C GLU A 126 0.64 5.19 11.36
N ARG A 127 -0.38 4.94 10.53
CA ARG A 127 -1.48 5.87 10.23
C ARG A 127 -2.81 5.09 10.15
N LYS A 128 -3.92 5.79 9.91
CA LYS A 128 -5.25 5.15 9.74
C LYS A 128 -5.31 4.16 8.58
N GLU A 129 -4.49 4.33 7.56
CA GLU A 129 -4.37 3.43 6.41
C GLU A 129 -3.60 2.14 6.74
N GLY A 130 -2.90 2.11 7.88
CA GLY A 130 -2.15 0.96 8.37
C GLY A 130 -0.71 1.30 8.72
N ILE A 131 0.12 0.26 8.72
CA ILE A 131 1.53 0.34 9.11
C ILE A 131 2.41 0.15 7.89
N ILE A 132 3.39 1.01 7.69
CA ILE A 132 4.47 0.83 6.73
C ILE A 132 5.78 0.79 7.51
N HIS A 133 6.65 -0.17 7.21
CA HIS A 133 7.98 -0.19 7.79
C HIS A 133 9.02 -0.73 6.82
N THR A 134 10.29 -0.44 7.11
CA THR A 134 11.42 -0.97 6.37
C THR A 134 12.37 -1.77 7.24
N ILE A 135 13.06 -2.71 6.59
CA ILE A 135 14.20 -3.43 7.15
C ILE A 135 15.37 -3.23 6.18
N ALA A 136 16.50 -2.73 6.67
CA ALA A 136 17.72 -2.56 5.89
C ALA A 136 18.22 -3.90 5.36
N ASP A 137 18.60 -3.91 4.09
CA ASP A 137 19.21 -5.06 3.43
C ASP A 137 20.28 -4.55 2.44
N PRO A 138 21.42 -5.24 2.32
CA PRO A 138 22.52 -4.81 1.43
C PRO A 138 22.13 -4.61 -0.03
N GLN A 139 21.04 -5.23 -0.51
CA GLN A 139 20.57 -5.06 -1.90
C GLN A 139 19.36 -4.10 -2.00
N GLY A 140 19.15 -3.26 -0.98
CA GLY A 140 18.11 -2.26 -0.87
C GLY A 140 17.12 -2.55 0.25
N ASP A 141 16.59 -1.52 0.89
CA ASP A 141 15.66 -1.64 2.01
C ASP A 141 14.38 -2.39 1.62
N ILE A 142 14.02 -3.38 2.43
CA ILE A 142 12.82 -4.19 2.26
C ILE A 142 11.64 -3.39 2.80
N VAL A 143 10.57 -3.27 2.03
CA VAL A 143 9.39 -2.49 2.36
C VAL A 143 8.23 -3.41 2.70
N PHE A 144 7.58 -3.14 3.82
CA PHE A 144 6.41 -3.87 4.28
C PHE A 144 5.23 -2.91 4.48
N GLY A 145 4.09 -3.23 3.88
CA GLY A 145 2.81 -2.58 4.16
C GLY A 145 1.87 -3.57 4.85
N GLY A 146 1.37 -3.22 6.03
CA GLY A 146 0.55 -4.11 6.85
C GLY A 146 1.25 -5.43 7.22
N ASN A 147 2.57 -5.38 7.44
CA ASN A 147 3.45 -6.55 7.67
C ASN A 147 3.54 -7.56 6.52
N VAL A 148 3.09 -7.19 5.32
CA VAL A 148 3.27 -7.98 4.10
C VAL A 148 4.33 -7.31 3.25
N TYR A 149 5.22 -8.11 2.67
CA TYR A 149 6.24 -7.61 1.73
C TYR A 149 5.55 -6.92 0.55
N ASP A 150 5.82 -5.62 0.39
CA ASP A 150 5.29 -4.79 -0.68
C ASP A 150 6.39 -4.38 -1.68
N GLY A 151 7.65 -4.73 -1.41
CA GLY A 151 8.75 -4.54 -2.34
C GLY A 151 10.10 -4.37 -1.68
N ARG A 152 11.07 -3.96 -2.48
CA ARG A 152 12.39 -3.54 -2.02
C ARG A 152 12.81 -2.31 -2.83
N ILE A 153 13.43 -1.32 -2.17
CA ILE A 153 13.83 -0.08 -2.81
C ILE A 153 15.16 -0.32 -3.53
N ASN A 154 15.07 -0.58 -4.83
CA ASN A 154 16.20 -0.83 -5.71
C ASN A 154 15.82 -0.47 -7.15
N VAL A 155 16.67 0.31 -7.82
CA VAL A 155 16.48 0.72 -9.22
C VAL A 155 17.48 0.06 -10.17
N ASP A 156 18.42 -0.73 -9.65
CA ASP A 156 19.45 -1.40 -10.44
C ASP A 156 18.97 -2.75 -10.99
N LEU A 157 18.87 -2.81 -12.32
CA LEU A 157 18.49 -4.02 -13.05
C LEU A 157 19.54 -5.15 -12.93
N ARG A 158 20.81 -4.81 -12.66
CA ARG A 158 21.88 -5.81 -12.59
C ARG A 158 21.73 -6.72 -11.37
N SER A 159 21.37 -6.14 -10.23
CA SER A 159 21.07 -6.88 -9.00
C SER A 159 19.66 -7.47 -9.02
N ASN A 160 18.70 -6.76 -9.61
CA ASN A 160 17.30 -7.19 -9.77
C ASN A 160 16.64 -7.70 -8.47
N SER A 161 17.03 -7.18 -7.30
CA SER A 161 16.63 -7.71 -5.98
C SER A 161 15.11 -7.59 -5.69
N ASN A 162 14.39 -6.76 -6.44
CA ASN A 162 12.94 -6.54 -6.37
C ASN A 162 12.19 -6.95 -7.65
N LYS A 163 12.85 -7.69 -8.55
CA LYS A 163 12.32 -8.09 -9.86
C LYS A 163 11.87 -6.86 -10.69
N ILE A 164 12.73 -5.85 -10.76
CA ILE A 164 12.53 -4.62 -11.54
C ILE A 164 12.58 -4.87 -13.05
N ASP A 165 13.21 -5.97 -13.47
CA ASP A 165 13.24 -6.49 -14.85
C ASP A 165 11.84 -6.55 -15.49
N ARG A 166 10.81 -6.86 -14.71
CA ARG A 166 9.41 -6.90 -15.16
C ARG A 166 8.92 -5.58 -15.75
N VAL A 167 9.32 -4.46 -15.15
CA VAL A 167 8.95 -3.11 -15.62
C VAL A 167 9.71 -2.77 -16.89
N TYR A 168 11.00 -3.10 -16.96
CA TYR A 168 11.78 -2.95 -18.18
C TYR A 168 11.17 -3.75 -19.33
N ALA A 169 10.72 -4.99 -19.08
CA ALA A 169 10.04 -5.81 -20.09
C ALA A 169 8.75 -5.15 -20.59
N ALA A 170 7.89 -4.67 -19.69
CA ALA A 170 6.64 -4.02 -20.07
C ALA A 170 6.86 -2.75 -20.90
N MET A 171 7.87 -1.95 -20.54
CA MET A 171 8.21 -0.72 -21.25
C MET A 171 8.90 -1.01 -22.60
N ALA A 172 9.78 -2.01 -22.66
CA ALA A 172 10.46 -2.44 -23.88
C ALA A 172 9.52 -3.15 -24.89
N ALA A 173 8.41 -3.71 -24.40
CA ALA A 173 7.36 -4.30 -25.23
C ALA A 173 6.50 -3.25 -25.96
N VAL A 174 6.74 -1.96 -25.73
CA VAL A 174 6.05 -0.83 -26.37
C VAL A 174 7.07 -0.03 -27.19
N PRO A 175 6.85 0.25 -28.50
CA PRO A 175 7.88 0.87 -29.34
C PRO A 175 8.32 2.28 -28.90
N ASN A 176 7.44 3.06 -28.26
CA ASN A 176 7.73 4.41 -27.74
C ASN A 176 6.67 4.79 -26.66
N PRO A 177 6.76 4.26 -25.43
CA PRO A 177 5.75 4.56 -24.41
C PRO A 177 5.84 6.02 -23.98
N LYS A 178 4.71 6.75 -24.07
CA LYS A 178 4.62 8.19 -23.73
C LYS A 178 3.78 8.43 -22.48
N ARG A 179 2.59 7.82 -22.43
CA ARG A 179 1.68 7.92 -21.28
C ARG A 179 1.63 6.59 -20.55
N VAL A 180 2.02 6.59 -19.28
CA VAL A 180 2.08 5.40 -18.44
C VAL A 180 1.20 5.58 -17.21
N LEU A 181 0.42 4.56 -16.87
CA LEU A 181 -0.31 4.49 -15.62
C LEU A 181 0.36 3.49 -14.69
N VAL A 182 0.57 3.86 -13.43
CA VAL A 182 1.03 2.99 -12.36
C VAL A 182 -0.05 2.91 -11.29
N ILE A 183 -0.56 1.72 -10.99
CA ILE A 183 -1.46 1.47 -9.87
C ILE A 183 -0.66 0.73 -8.79
N GLY A 184 -0.48 1.37 -7.64
CA GLY A 184 0.40 0.93 -6.56
C GLY A 184 1.82 1.51 -6.71
N LEU A 185 2.20 2.40 -5.81
CA LEU A 185 3.51 3.06 -5.81
C LEU A 185 4.54 2.27 -4.99
N SER A 186 4.13 1.74 -3.83
CA SER A 186 5.04 1.06 -2.89
C SER A 186 6.30 1.91 -2.62
N GLY A 187 7.50 1.32 -2.61
CA GLY A 187 8.78 2.03 -2.45
C GLY A 187 9.23 2.84 -3.68
N GLY A 188 8.39 3.06 -4.70
CA GLY A 188 8.65 4.00 -5.81
C GLY A 188 9.66 3.55 -6.87
N SER A 189 10.28 2.38 -6.72
CA SER A 189 11.34 1.92 -7.65
C SER A 189 10.84 1.71 -9.08
N TRP A 190 9.62 1.18 -9.23
CA TRP A 190 9.02 0.91 -10.54
C TRP A 190 8.73 2.21 -11.29
N THR A 191 8.08 3.17 -10.63
CA THR A 191 7.84 4.52 -11.16
C THR A 191 9.15 5.23 -11.51
N ARG A 192 10.20 5.08 -10.68
CA ARG A 192 11.50 5.67 -10.95
C ARG A 192 12.14 5.12 -12.23
N VAL A 193 12.01 3.81 -12.48
CA VAL A 193 12.47 3.18 -13.72
C VAL A 193 11.63 3.64 -14.91
N ILE A 194 10.31 3.67 -14.80
CA ILE A 194 9.42 4.18 -15.87
C ILE A 194 9.80 5.60 -16.27
N ALA A 195 9.98 6.50 -15.30
CA ALA A 195 10.36 7.89 -15.53
C ALA A 195 11.77 8.04 -16.15
N SER A 196 12.61 7.00 -16.12
CA SER A 196 13.94 7.01 -16.74
C SER A 196 13.91 6.81 -18.26
N PHE A 197 12.80 6.31 -18.82
CA PHE A 197 12.63 6.20 -20.26
C PHE A 197 12.47 7.60 -20.88
N PRO A 198 13.31 7.99 -21.85
CA PRO A 198 13.28 9.36 -22.39
C PRO A 198 12.02 9.65 -23.22
N THR A 199 11.31 8.62 -23.69
CA THR A 199 10.05 8.77 -24.42
C THR A 199 8.86 9.08 -23.53
N VAL A 200 8.97 8.84 -22.21
CA VAL A 200 7.88 9.02 -21.27
C VAL A 200 7.65 10.51 -21.02
N GLU A 201 6.43 10.94 -21.33
CA GLU A 201 5.94 12.31 -21.25
C GLU A 201 5.04 12.51 -20.02
N CYS A 202 4.31 11.47 -19.59
CA CYS A 202 3.40 11.51 -18.45
C CYS A 202 3.33 10.16 -17.74
N VAL A 203 3.41 10.18 -16.42
CA VAL A 203 3.22 9.03 -15.53
C VAL A 203 2.16 9.38 -14.50
N ASP A 204 0.95 8.82 -14.65
CA ASP A 204 -0.06 8.87 -13.60
C ASP A 204 0.19 7.74 -12.62
N VAL A 205 0.32 8.05 -11.34
CA VAL A 205 0.52 7.08 -10.26
C VAL A 205 -0.69 7.14 -9.35
N VAL A 206 -1.33 6.01 -9.09
CA VAL A 206 -2.43 5.91 -8.12
C VAL A 206 -1.97 5.07 -6.95
N GLU A 207 -1.91 5.67 -5.77
CA GLU A 207 -1.50 5.03 -4.53
C GLU A 207 -2.59 5.20 -3.47
N ILE A 208 -2.98 4.12 -2.81
CA ILE A 208 -4.06 4.16 -1.82
C ILE A 208 -3.57 4.66 -0.46
N ASN A 209 -2.31 4.42 -0.12
CA ASN A 209 -1.70 4.79 1.16
C ASN A 209 -0.68 5.94 0.98
N PRO A 210 -1.02 7.17 1.42
CA PRO A 210 -0.14 8.34 1.29
C PRO A 210 1.17 8.20 2.07
N GLY A 211 1.25 7.30 3.06
CA GLY A 211 2.46 7.05 3.84
C GLY A 211 3.65 6.57 2.99
N TYR A 212 3.40 6.01 1.80
CA TYR A 212 4.48 5.66 0.87
C TYR A 212 5.24 6.90 0.35
N LEU A 213 4.62 8.08 0.30
CA LEU A 213 5.28 9.31 -0.10
C LEU A 213 6.32 9.76 0.94
N GLU A 214 5.99 9.62 2.22
CA GLU A 214 6.92 9.88 3.32
C GLU A 214 8.11 8.90 3.29
N LEU A 215 7.83 7.62 3.02
CA LEU A 215 8.89 6.63 2.81
C LEU A 215 9.80 7.05 1.65
N ILE A 216 9.24 7.35 0.48
CA ILE A 216 9.99 7.70 -0.73
C ILE A 216 10.83 8.97 -0.53
N ALA A 217 10.31 9.98 0.18
CA ALA A 217 11.03 11.21 0.48
C ALA A 217 12.34 10.95 1.25
N GLY A 218 12.38 9.91 2.09
CA GLY A 218 13.58 9.48 2.81
C GLY A 218 14.60 8.70 1.98
N HIS A 219 14.31 8.34 0.73
CA HIS A 219 15.14 7.46 -0.09
C HIS A 219 15.64 8.15 -1.38
N PRO A 220 16.87 8.70 -1.40
CA PRO A 220 17.37 9.53 -2.51
C PRO A 220 17.31 8.87 -3.90
N GLN A 221 17.41 7.54 -3.98
CA GLN A 221 17.34 6.82 -5.25
C GLN A 221 15.96 6.91 -5.95
N VAL A 222 14.88 7.05 -5.18
CA VAL A 222 13.49 7.10 -5.66
C VAL A 222 12.82 8.44 -5.42
N ALA A 223 13.25 9.21 -4.40
CA ALA A 223 12.75 10.55 -4.08
C ALA A 223 12.56 11.50 -5.27
N PRO A 224 13.41 11.49 -6.33
CA PRO A 224 13.21 12.36 -7.49
C PRO A 224 11.84 12.24 -8.17
N ILE A 225 11.12 11.11 -8.04
CA ILE A 225 9.77 10.97 -8.62
C ILE A 225 8.75 11.91 -7.97
N LEU A 226 9.00 12.38 -6.74
CA LEU A 226 8.11 13.34 -6.04
C LEU A 226 8.19 14.75 -6.61
N HIS A 227 9.22 15.03 -7.43
CA HIS A 227 9.49 16.36 -7.99
C HIS A 227 9.61 16.35 -9.52
N ASP A 228 9.48 15.19 -10.16
CA ASP A 228 9.48 15.09 -11.62
C ASP A 228 8.14 15.62 -12.16
N PRO A 229 8.13 16.70 -12.98
CA PRO A 229 6.89 17.30 -13.47
C PRO A 229 6.09 16.38 -14.40
N ARG A 230 6.66 15.25 -14.83
CA ARG A 230 5.96 14.24 -15.63
C ARG A 230 5.22 13.23 -14.76
N VAL A 231 5.50 13.18 -13.45
CA VAL A 231 4.92 12.21 -12.51
C VAL A 231 3.79 12.88 -11.72
N HIS A 232 2.57 12.40 -11.91
CA HIS A 232 1.38 12.87 -11.20
C HIS A 232 0.90 11.80 -10.23
N ILE A 233 1.01 12.07 -8.93
CA ILE A 233 0.62 11.11 -7.89
C ILE A 233 -0.78 11.46 -7.37
N HIS A 234 -1.68 10.49 -7.43
CA HIS A 234 -3.07 10.56 -7.01
C HIS A 234 -3.26 9.64 -5.80
N ILE A 235 -3.73 10.18 -4.68
CA ILE A 235 -4.08 9.38 -3.49
C ILE A 235 -5.52 8.88 -3.64
N ASP A 236 -5.68 7.65 -4.12
CA ASP A 236 -6.96 7.08 -4.49
C ASP A 236 -6.90 5.53 -4.54
N ASP A 237 -8.06 4.88 -4.58
CA ASP A 237 -8.16 3.48 -4.98
C ASP A 237 -7.96 3.35 -6.49
N GLY A 238 -7.00 2.52 -6.92
CA GLY A 238 -6.62 2.38 -8.33
C GLY A 238 -7.77 2.03 -9.26
N ARG A 239 -8.71 1.19 -8.81
CA ARG A 239 -9.87 0.80 -9.60
C ARG A 239 -10.92 1.89 -9.67
N ARG A 240 -11.22 2.56 -8.55
CA ARG A 240 -12.14 3.70 -8.49
C ARG A 240 -11.62 4.85 -9.34
N TRP A 241 -10.35 5.20 -9.20
CA TRP A 241 -9.72 6.25 -9.97
C TRP A 241 -9.77 5.95 -11.47
N LEU A 242 -9.39 4.74 -11.89
CA LEU A 242 -9.39 4.36 -13.31
C LEU A 242 -10.79 4.38 -13.92
N ARG A 243 -11.83 3.99 -13.16
CA ARG A 243 -13.23 4.11 -13.62
C ARG A 243 -13.64 5.56 -13.89
N ALA A 244 -13.09 6.53 -13.17
CA ALA A 244 -13.39 7.93 -13.35
C ALA A 244 -12.65 8.59 -14.53
N GLN A 245 -11.64 7.92 -15.11
CA GLN A 245 -10.81 8.47 -16.20
C GLN A 245 -11.40 8.22 -17.59
N GLU A 246 -12.63 8.66 -17.83
CA GLU A 246 -13.31 8.45 -19.11
C GLU A 246 -12.47 8.96 -20.30
N GLY A 247 -12.30 8.11 -21.32
CA GLY A 247 -11.57 8.44 -22.55
C GLY A 247 -10.05 8.45 -22.42
N ALA A 248 -9.47 8.38 -21.22
CA ALA A 248 -8.02 8.31 -21.06
C ALA A 248 -7.48 7.00 -21.68
N ARG A 249 -6.32 7.09 -22.34
CA ARG A 249 -5.58 5.96 -22.90
C ARG A 249 -4.11 6.02 -22.52
N TYR A 250 -3.55 4.85 -22.18
CA TYR A 250 -2.16 4.68 -21.78
C TYR A 250 -1.45 3.69 -22.70
N ASP A 251 -0.18 3.95 -22.99
CA ASP A 251 0.69 3.06 -23.75
C ASP A 251 1.20 1.91 -22.89
N SER A 252 1.36 2.15 -21.60
CA SER A 252 1.62 1.10 -20.62
C SER A 252 0.80 1.30 -19.35
N ILE A 253 0.25 0.22 -18.82
CA ILE A 253 -0.43 0.20 -17.51
C ILE A 253 0.28 -0.81 -16.62
N VAL A 254 0.83 -0.36 -15.50
CA VAL A 254 1.58 -1.19 -14.56
C VAL A 254 0.80 -1.28 -13.25
N VAL A 255 0.32 -2.47 -12.91
CA VAL A 255 -0.39 -2.75 -11.66
C VAL A 255 0.57 -3.44 -10.71
N ASN A 256 1.21 -2.64 -9.87
CA ASN A 256 2.13 -3.09 -8.83
C ASN A 256 1.37 -3.33 -7.52
N SER A 257 0.51 -4.33 -7.54
CA SER A 257 -0.20 -4.78 -6.35
C SER A 257 0.71 -5.60 -5.42
N THR A 258 0.31 -5.66 -4.15
CA THR A 258 0.78 -6.62 -3.14
C THR A 258 0.41 -8.06 -3.52
N PHE A 259 0.66 -9.02 -2.62
CA PHE A 259 0.36 -10.44 -2.87
C PHE A 259 -1.11 -10.72 -3.21
N TYR A 260 -1.34 -11.57 -4.22
CA TYR A 260 -2.67 -11.89 -4.75
C TYR A 260 -3.69 -12.35 -3.71
N TRP A 261 -3.23 -12.92 -2.60
CA TRP A 261 -4.07 -13.46 -1.53
C TRP A 261 -4.43 -12.46 -0.44
N ARG A 262 -3.84 -11.27 -0.47
CA ARG A 262 -4.10 -10.23 0.54
C ARG A 262 -5.46 -9.61 0.29
N SER A 263 -6.19 -9.34 1.36
CA SER A 263 -7.57 -8.89 1.27
C SER A 263 -7.74 -7.63 0.42
N GLY A 264 -8.73 -7.65 -0.47
CA GLY A 264 -9.03 -6.56 -1.41
C GLY A 264 -8.20 -6.59 -2.69
N THR A 265 -7.05 -7.28 -2.72
CA THR A 265 -6.16 -7.33 -3.91
C THR A 265 -6.83 -8.01 -5.10
N THR A 266 -7.71 -8.97 -4.85
CA THR A 266 -8.49 -9.66 -5.89
C THR A 266 -9.25 -8.69 -6.79
N MET A 267 -9.69 -7.54 -6.27
CA MET A 267 -10.40 -6.53 -7.05
C MET A 267 -9.56 -5.87 -8.13
N LEU A 268 -8.22 -6.02 -8.09
CA LEU A 268 -7.26 -5.62 -9.12
C LEU A 268 -6.75 -6.80 -9.96
N LEU A 269 -7.28 -8.01 -9.74
CA LEU A 269 -6.88 -9.26 -10.40
C LEU A 269 -8.07 -10.00 -11.03
N SER A 270 -9.24 -9.36 -11.08
CA SER A 270 -10.46 -9.93 -11.63
C SER A 270 -10.61 -9.67 -13.12
N GLN A 271 -11.44 -10.49 -13.77
CA GLN A 271 -11.83 -10.32 -15.16
C GLN A 271 -12.40 -8.92 -15.42
N GLU A 272 -13.28 -8.43 -14.54
CA GLU A 272 -13.90 -7.11 -14.66
C GLU A 272 -12.88 -5.98 -14.57
N PHE A 273 -11.85 -6.14 -13.75
CA PHE A 273 -10.76 -5.17 -13.69
C PHE A 273 -9.87 -5.23 -14.94
N PHE A 274 -9.54 -6.41 -15.45
CA PHE A 274 -8.76 -6.52 -16.70
C PHE A 274 -9.51 -5.97 -17.92
N ARG A 275 -10.84 -6.11 -17.95
CA ARG A 275 -11.69 -5.42 -18.93
C ARG A 275 -11.59 -3.89 -18.83
N LEU A 276 -11.59 -3.36 -17.60
CA LEU A 276 -11.40 -1.93 -17.33
C LEU A 276 -10.00 -1.46 -17.76
N VAL A 277 -8.95 -2.23 -17.48
CA VAL A 277 -7.58 -1.99 -17.96
C VAL A 277 -7.56 -1.94 -19.48
N GLY A 278 -8.17 -2.92 -20.15
CA GLY A 278 -8.29 -2.95 -21.61
C GLY A 278 -8.97 -1.72 -22.17
N ALA A 279 -10.03 -1.22 -21.54
CA ALA A 279 -10.72 0.00 -21.97
C ALA A 279 -9.83 1.26 -21.93
N HIS A 280 -8.78 1.27 -21.10
CA HIS A 280 -7.83 2.38 -20.96
C HIS A 280 -6.47 2.12 -21.62
N LEU A 281 -6.27 0.96 -22.24
CA LEU A 281 -5.04 0.62 -22.94
C LEU A 281 -5.12 1.08 -24.40
N SER A 282 -4.04 1.69 -24.91
CA SER A 282 -3.92 2.01 -26.34
C SER A 282 -3.84 0.73 -27.19
N ASP A 283 -4.08 0.84 -28.51
CA ASP A 283 -4.18 -0.33 -29.40
C ASP A 283 -2.90 -1.18 -29.45
N SER A 284 -1.74 -0.54 -29.31
CA SER A 284 -0.43 -1.18 -29.23
C SER A 284 0.14 -1.18 -27.80
N GLY A 285 -0.69 -0.82 -26.81
CA GLY A 285 -0.25 -0.71 -25.43
C GLY A 285 -0.11 -2.07 -24.75
N VAL A 286 0.62 -2.08 -23.64
CA VAL A 286 0.87 -3.29 -22.84
C VAL A 286 0.53 -3.04 -21.38
N ALA A 287 -0.21 -3.96 -20.76
CA ALA A 287 -0.45 -3.96 -19.33
C ALA A 287 0.43 -5.01 -18.62
N LEU A 288 1.07 -4.62 -17.53
CA LEU A 288 1.82 -5.49 -16.62
C LEU A 288 1.06 -5.57 -15.30
N VAL A 289 0.75 -6.78 -14.82
CA VAL A 289 0.09 -6.99 -13.52
C VAL A 289 0.94 -7.90 -12.65
N ASN A 290 1.20 -7.49 -11.42
CA ASN A 290 1.93 -8.30 -10.45
C ASN A 290 1.07 -9.49 -9.97
N ALA A 291 1.26 -10.65 -10.62
CA ALA A 291 0.51 -11.86 -10.32
C ALA A 291 0.97 -12.58 -9.04
N THR A 292 2.13 -12.21 -8.49
CA THR A 292 2.80 -12.84 -7.34
C THR A 292 2.74 -14.38 -7.32
N GLY A 293 2.78 -15.01 -8.51
CA GLY A 293 2.79 -16.46 -8.69
C GLY A 293 1.43 -17.16 -8.72
N SER A 294 0.29 -16.44 -8.74
CA SER A 294 -1.02 -17.10 -8.92
C SER A 294 -1.24 -17.49 -10.39
N PRO A 295 -1.59 -18.76 -10.68
CA PRO A 295 -1.95 -19.19 -12.02
C PRO A 295 -3.29 -18.60 -12.49
N GLU A 296 -4.23 -18.33 -11.57
CA GLU A 296 -5.53 -17.72 -11.88
C GLU A 296 -5.38 -16.36 -12.54
N VAL A 297 -4.37 -15.58 -12.16
CA VAL A 297 -4.14 -14.24 -12.72
C VAL A 297 -3.85 -14.32 -14.23
N LEU A 298 -2.99 -15.26 -14.66
CA LEU A 298 -2.71 -15.44 -16.09
C LEU A 298 -3.93 -15.96 -16.84
N LYS A 299 -4.64 -16.95 -16.29
CA LYS A 299 -5.87 -17.49 -16.89
C LYS A 299 -6.93 -16.42 -17.07
N THR A 300 -7.08 -15.55 -16.07
CA THR A 300 -8.03 -14.43 -16.08
C THR A 300 -7.63 -13.38 -17.11
N ALA A 301 -6.35 -13.00 -17.16
CA ALA A 301 -5.83 -12.08 -18.17
C ALA A 301 -6.05 -12.61 -19.61
N ALA A 302 -5.76 -13.88 -19.85
CA ALA A 302 -5.96 -14.53 -21.13
C ALA A 302 -7.44 -14.67 -21.55
N SER A 303 -8.38 -14.51 -20.62
CA SER A 303 -9.81 -14.46 -20.95
C SER A 303 -10.25 -13.11 -21.54
N GLU A 304 -9.50 -12.04 -21.28
CA GLU A 304 -9.82 -10.67 -21.75
C GLU A 304 -8.83 -10.16 -22.80
N PHE A 305 -7.60 -10.70 -22.84
CA PHE A 305 -6.56 -10.30 -23.77
C PHE A 305 -6.08 -11.48 -24.62
N PRO A 306 -6.01 -11.33 -25.96
CA PRO A 306 -5.56 -12.40 -26.84
C PRO A 306 -4.07 -12.71 -26.66
N GLN A 307 -3.28 -11.74 -26.19
CA GLN A 307 -1.87 -11.92 -25.88
C GLN A 307 -1.69 -11.73 -24.39
N ALA A 308 -1.48 -12.82 -23.65
CA ALA A 308 -1.24 -12.80 -22.21
C ALA A 308 -0.20 -13.86 -21.87
N TYR A 309 0.90 -13.41 -21.26
CA TYR A 309 2.03 -14.27 -20.94
C TYR A 309 2.59 -13.95 -19.57
N LEU A 310 3.06 -14.98 -18.87
CA LEU A 310 3.83 -14.80 -17.65
C LEU A 310 5.27 -14.42 -18.01
N PHE A 311 5.72 -13.31 -17.43
CA PHE A 311 7.12 -12.89 -17.37
C PHE A 311 7.54 -12.90 -15.89
N GLY A 312 8.44 -13.79 -15.52
CA GLY A 312 8.80 -14.01 -14.11
C GLY A 312 7.57 -14.43 -13.28
N ASN A 313 7.13 -13.56 -12.37
CA ASN A 313 5.92 -13.75 -11.56
C ASN A 313 4.84 -12.69 -11.84
N SER A 314 4.82 -12.12 -13.04
CA SER A 314 3.86 -11.11 -13.46
C SER A 314 3.33 -11.41 -14.85
N VAL A 315 2.13 -10.92 -15.12
CA VAL A 315 1.47 -11.14 -16.41
C VAL A 315 1.64 -9.89 -17.25
N ILE A 316 2.18 -10.06 -18.44
CA ILE A 316 2.20 -9.03 -19.48
C ILE A 316 1.08 -9.38 -20.47
N MET A 317 0.18 -8.43 -20.73
CA MET A 317 -0.96 -8.63 -21.60
C MET A 317 -1.19 -7.47 -22.57
N SER A 318 -1.69 -7.77 -23.76
CA SER A 318 -1.97 -6.80 -24.82
C SER A 318 -3.01 -7.32 -25.81
N ARG A 319 -3.58 -6.40 -26.61
CA ARG A 319 -4.45 -6.73 -27.75
C ARG A 319 -3.66 -7.20 -28.97
N ARG A 320 -2.42 -6.75 -29.12
CA ARG A 320 -1.55 -7.09 -30.24
C ARG A 320 -0.34 -7.86 -29.75
N ASP A 321 0.24 -8.65 -30.63
CA ASP A 321 1.47 -9.36 -30.31
C ASP A 321 2.59 -8.35 -30.06
N PHE A 322 3.20 -8.44 -28.88
CA PHE A 322 4.26 -7.55 -28.42
C PHE A 322 5.63 -8.25 -28.34
N ARG A 323 5.68 -9.55 -28.65
CA ARG A 323 6.87 -10.38 -28.39
C ARG A 323 8.07 -9.95 -29.22
N ASP A 324 7.86 -9.64 -30.50
CA ASP A 324 8.93 -9.14 -31.37
C ASP A 324 9.41 -7.76 -30.92
N THR A 325 8.49 -6.88 -30.49
CA THR A 325 8.82 -5.58 -29.90
C THR A 325 9.68 -5.74 -28.65
N LEU A 326 9.30 -6.63 -27.73
CA LEU A 326 10.07 -6.91 -26.52
C LEU A 326 11.48 -7.43 -26.87
N ARG A 327 11.59 -8.37 -27.82
CA ARG A 327 12.89 -8.92 -28.26
C ARG A 327 13.78 -7.85 -28.88
N ALA A 328 13.20 -6.90 -29.60
CA ALA A 328 13.90 -5.76 -30.19
C ALA A 328 14.11 -4.58 -29.21
N GLY A 329 13.48 -4.61 -28.03
CA GLY A 329 13.38 -3.46 -27.12
C GLY A 329 14.64 -3.13 -26.32
N GLY A 330 15.78 -3.75 -26.62
CA GLY A 330 17.05 -3.49 -25.92
C GLY A 330 17.50 -2.03 -26.05
N GLU A 331 17.34 -1.43 -27.24
CA GLU A 331 17.66 -0.02 -27.50
C GLU A 331 16.87 0.93 -26.59
N ALA A 332 15.59 0.63 -26.34
CA ALA A 332 14.76 1.43 -25.44
C ALA A 332 15.30 1.38 -24.00
N ILE A 333 15.81 0.23 -23.55
CA ILE A 333 16.42 0.07 -22.23
C ILE A 333 17.76 0.82 -22.14
N TYR A 334 18.64 0.72 -23.15
CA TYR A 334 19.90 1.47 -23.19
C TYR A 334 19.69 2.99 -23.28
N ALA A 335 18.57 3.44 -23.85
CA ALA A 335 18.21 4.85 -23.93
C ALA A 335 17.81 5.46 -22.57
N THR A 336 17.55 4.64 -21.53
CA THR A 336 17.15 5.14 -20.21
C THR A 336 18.20 6.06 -19.58
N ARG A 337 17.73 7.08 -18.86
CA ARG A 337 18.56 8.08 -18.19
C ARG A 337 18.11 8.30 -16.75
N MET A 338 19.06 8.30 -15.83
CA MET A 338 18.84 8.75 -14.44
C MET A 338 19.85 9.85 -14.11
N TYR A 339 19.38 10.94 -13.49
CA TYR A 339 20.20 12.11 -13.18
C TYR A 339 20.94 12.68 -14.42
N GLY A 340 20.31 12.61 -15.59
CA GLY A 340 20.87 13.05 -16.87
C GLY A 340 21.95 12.12 -17.46
N ARG A 341 22.24 10.97 -16.84
CA ARG A 341 23.27 10.03 -17.28
C ARG A 341 22.66 8.73 -17.81
N PRO A 342 23.28 8.07 -18.81
CA PRO A 342 22.93 6.70 -19.20
C PRO A 342 22.90 5.76 -17.99
N VAL A 343 21.83 4.97 -17.87
CA VAL A 343 21.74 3.94 -16.82
C VAL A 343 22.56 2.71 -17.20
N PHE A 344 22.65 2.42 -18.50
CA PHE A 344 23.33 1.25 -19.07
C PHE A 344 24.30 1.66 -20.17
N ASP A 345 25.41 0.95 -20.28
CA ASP A 345 26.39 1.03 -21.37
C ASP A 345 26.39 -0.29 -22.16
N PRO A 346 26.02 -0.29 -23.45
CA PRO A 346 26.02 -1.52 -24.27
C PRO A 346 27.41 -2.15 -24.44
N ALA A 347 28.50 -1.39 -24.23
CA ALA A 347 29.86 -1.94 -24.23
C ALA A 347 30.23 -2.65 -22.92
N ASN A 348 29.47 -2.45 -21.85
CA ASN A 348 29.68 -3.11 -20.57
C ASN A 348 29.01 -4.49 -20.56
N THR A 349 29.78 -5.55 -20.32
CA THR A 349 29.29 -6.93 -20.33
C THR A 349 28.19 -7.22 -19.31
N SER A 350 28.25 -6.60 -18.12
CA SER A 350 27.24 -6.78 -17.06
C SER A 350 25.90 -6.15 -17.48
N ASP A 351 25.97 -4.96 -18.07
CA ASP A 351 24.81 -4.23 -18.57
C ASP A 351 24.17 -4.97 -19.74
N ALA A 352 24.99 -5.40 -20.70
CA ALA A 352 24.53 -6.18 -21.84
C ALA A 352 23.86 -7.49 -21.42
N ALA A 353 24.41 -8.18 -20.41
CA ALA A 353 23.79 -9.38 -19.85
C ALA A 353 22.47 -9.07 -19.13
N ALA A 354 22.38 -7.97 -18.38
CA ALA A 354 21.16 -7.57 -17.69
C ALA A 354 20.03 -7.19 -18.66
N VAL A 355 20.33 -6.40 -19.68
CA VAL A 355 19.39 -6.04 -20.76
C VAL A 355 18.99 -7.26 -21.57
N GLY A 356 19.95 -8.12 -21.93
CA GLY A 356 19.71 -9.36 -22.66
C GLY A 356 18.74 -10.29 -21.93
N LYS A 357 18.88 -10.45 -20.60
CA LYS A 357 17.95 -11.25 -19.79
C LYS A 357 16.50 -10.77 -19.89
N VAL A 358 16.27 -9.46 -20.07
CA VAL A 358 14.92 -8.90 -20.23
C VAL A 358 14.38 -9.20 -21.62
N THR A 359 15.13 -8.87 -22.67
CA THR A 359 14.66 -8.97 -24.06
C THR A 359 14.61 -10.40 -24.57
N SER A 360 15.39 -11.31 -24.00
CA SER A 360 15.40 -12.72 -24.36
C SER A 360 14.59 -13.61 -23.40
N ALA A 361 13.87 -13.04 -22.43
CA ALA A 361 13.15 -13.83 -21.44
C ALA A 361 12.07 -14.70 -22.09
N ASP A 362 11.89 -15.90 -21.54
CA ASP A 362 10.81 -16.78 -21.94
C ASP A 362 9.47 -16.25 -21.43
N LEU A 363 8.52 -16.13 -22.35
CA LEU A 363 7.14 -15.77 -22.08
C LEU A 363 6.30 -17.04 -21.99
N VAL A 364 5.78 -17.33 -20.80
CA VAL A 364 5.08 -18.59 -20.53
C VAL A 364 3.58 -18.43 -20.77
N GLY A 365 3.01 -19.31 -21.58
CA GLY A 365 1.58 -19.35 -21.90
C GLY A 365 0.71 -19.98 -20.80
N VAL A 366 -0.60 -19.85 -20.97
CA VAL A 366 -1.62 -20.39 -20.04
C VAL A 366 -1.54 -21.91 -19.94
N ASP A 367 -1.31 -22.59 -21.05
CA ASP A 367 -1.19 -24.04 -21.18
C ASP A 367 -0.11 -24.60 -20.24
N VAL A 368 1.08 -24.00 -20.26
CA VAL A 368 2.20 -24.41 -19.40
C VAL A 368 1.91 -24.12 -17.93
N VAL A 369 1.23 -23.00 -17.62
CA VAL A 369 0.85 -22.65 -16.25
C VAL A 369 -0.22 -23.60 -15.70
N GLU A 370 -1.18 -24.01 -16.52
CA GLU A 370 -2.21 -25.00 -16.17
C GLU A 370 -1.60 -26.38 -15.88
N GLU A 371 -0.65 -26.82 -16.72
CA GLU A 371 0.10 -28.06 -16.48
C GLU A 371 0.85 -28.01 -15.15
N ARG A 372 1.60 -26.92 -14.88
CA ARG A 372 2.35 -26.73 -13.64
C ARG A 372 1.48 -26.66 -12.39
N ALA A 373 0.25 -26.15 -12.52
CA ALA A 373 -0.68 -26.07 -11.39
C ALA A 373 -1.17 -27.45 -10.93
N GLY A 374 -1.10 -28.48 -11.79
CA GLY A 374 -1.59 -29.83 -11.49
C GLY A 374 -3.09 -29.91 -11.24
N ARG A 375 -3.84 -28.87 -11.63
CA ARG A 375 -5.30 -28.76 -11.49
C ARG A 375 -5.87 -27.81 -12.55
N PRO A 376 -7.18 -27.87 -12.84
CA PRO A 376 -7.83 -26.83 -13.63
C PRO A 376 -7.61 -25.45 -13.01
N VAL A 377 -7.13 -24.50 -13.82
CA VAL A 377 -7.00 -23.10 -13.44
C VAL A 377 -8.28 -22.39 -13.87
N GLU A 378 -8.78 -21.51 -13.00
CA GLU A 378 -10.10 -20.92 -13.14
C GLU A 378 -9.99 -19.40 -13.30
N VAL A 379 -10.99 -18.81 -13.96
CA VAL A 379 -11.09 -17.36 -14.12
C VAL A 379 -11.58 -16.73 -12.82
N ASN A 380 -10.84 -15.74 -12.35
CA ASN A 380 -11.11 -14.93 -11.18
C ASN A 380 -12.06 -13.78 -11.55
N THR A 381 -13.15 -13.60 -10.81
CA THR A 381 -14.14 -12.53 -11.05
C THR A 381 -14.45 -11.79 -9.75
N ASP A 382 -15.08 -10.62 -9.84
CA ASP A 382 -15.50 -9.84 -8.66
C ASP A 382 -16.41 -10.65 -7.72
N LEU A 383 -17.22 -11.56 -8.26
CA LEU A 383 -18.11 -12.43 -7.49
C LEU A 383 -17.47 -13.77 -7.11
N ARG A 384 -16.28 -14.06 -7.64
CA ARG A 384 -15.56 -15.30 -7.45
C ARG A 384 -14.10 -15.01 -7.15
N MET A 385 -13.83 -14.55 -5.94
CA MET A 385 -12.51 -14.10 -5.50
C MET A 385 -11.58 -15.28 -5.17
N LEU A 386 -11.14 -15.98 -6.20
CA LEU A 386 -10.36 -17.22 -6.12
C LEU A 386 -9.00 -16.99 -5.46
N THR A 387 -8.33 -15.89 -5.83
CA THR A 387 -6.99 -15.54 -5.35
C THR A 387 -6.96 -15.25 -3.86
N GLU A 388 -8.03 -14.68 -3.30
CA GLU A 388 -8.14 -14.35 -1.87
C GLU A 388 -8.74 -15.48 -1.05
N TYR A 389 -9.87 -16.07 -1.47
CA TYR A 389 -10.60 -17.02 -0.61
C TYR A 389 -10.36 -18.49 -0.93
N LYS A 390 -10.32 -18.90 -2.19
CA LYS A 390 -10.22 -20.34 -2.55
C LYS A 390 -8.77 -20.84 -2.51
N TYR A 391 -7.85 -20.03 -3.01
CA TYR A 391 -6.43 -20.37 -3.16
C TYR A 391 -5.51 -19.43 -2.38
N GLY A 392 -6.09 -18.48 -1.63
CA GLY A 392 -5.33 -17.53 -0.85
C GLY A 392 -4.80 -18.11 0.47
N ALA A 393 -3.89 -17.40 1.12
CA ALA A 393 -3.30 -17.83 2.38
C ALA A 393 -4.34 -18.02 3.51
N SER A 394 -5.46 -17.30 3.48
CA SER A 394 -6.56 -17.47 4.43
C SER A 394 -7.36 -18.77 4.28
N SER A 395 -7.12 -19.54 3.21
CA SER A 395 -7.73 -20.85 2.98
C SER A 395 -6.93 -22.02 3.57
N ARG A 396 -5.77 -21.74 4.17
CA ARG A 396 -4.82 -22.75 4.68
C ARG A 396 -4.62 -22.66 6.18
#